data_AF-A0A8H4AQ39-F1
#
_entry.id   AF-A0A8H4AQ39-F1
#
_cell.length_a   1.000
_cell.length_b   1.000
_cell.length_c   1.000
_cell.angle_alpha   90.00
_cell.angle_beta   90.00
_cell.angle_gamma   90.00
#
_symmetry.space_group_name_H-M   'P 1'
#
loop_
_entity.id
_entity.type
_entity.pdbx_description
1 polymer ?
#
loop_
_entity_poly.entity_id
_entity_poly.type
_entity_poly.pdbx_seq_one_letter_code
_entity_poly.pdbx_strand_id
1 'polypeptide(L)'
;MEVITSRSNCMSRKVCCIIVKEDVQVVAIGYNGTRKDDNNCIEGNCEYYNTPHESGKGCSCVHAEENALKIAERKQIGCNLYCTT
;
A
#
# COMPACT_ATOMS: atom_id res chain seq x y z
N MET A 1 2.77 13.19 1.71
CA MET A 1 2.57 11.79 1.28
C MET A 1 3.76 11.24 0.49
N GLU A 2 4.50 12.05 -0.26
CA GLU A 2 5.70 11.65 -1.03
C GLU A 2 6.72 10.78 -0.25
N VAL A 3 7.07 11.16 0.98
CA VAL A 3 7.99 10.38 1.84
C VAL A 3 7.45 8.99 2.22
N ILE A 4 6.12 8.82 2.25
CA ILE A 4 5.49 7.52 2.52
C ILE A 4 5.51 6.69 1.23
N THR A 5 5.14 7.30 0.11
CA THR A 5 5.16 6.68 -1.22
C THR A 5 6.56 6.15 -1.57
N SER A 6 7.64 6.83 -1.16
CA SER A 6 9.02 6.38 -1.40
C SER A 6 9.37 5.07 -0.69
N ARG A 7 8.57 4.62 0.28
CA ARG A 7 8.75 3.32 0.97
C ARG A 7 8.10 2.15 0.23
N SER A 8 7.31 2.41 -0.82
CA SER A 8 6.74 1.36 -1.66
C SER A 8 7.84 0.56 -2.35
N ASN A 9 7.69 -0.76 -2.33
CA ASN A 9 8.59 -1.69 -3.01
C ASN A 9 7.94 -2.35 -4.24
N CYS A 10 6.80 -1.82 -4.70
CA CYS A 10 6.18 -2.24 -5.96
C CYS A 10 6.85 -1.53 -7.15
N MET A 11 7.17 -2.27 -8.21
CA MET A 11 7.77 -1.69 -9.42
C MET A 11 6.74 -1.05 -10.36
N SER A 12 5.49 -1.50 -10.34
CA SER A 12 4.44 -1.02 -11.26
C SER A 12 3.93 0.37 -10.88
N ARG A 13 3.46 0.53 -9.63
CA ARG A 13 2.94 1.81 -9.11
C ARG A 13 3.36 1.98 -7.67
N LYS A 14 3.71 3.22 -7.29
CA LYS A 14 4.02 3.57 -5.91
C LYS A 14 2.82 4.28 -5.30
N VAL A 15 2.13 3.59 -4.40
CA VAL A 15 0.89 4.07 -3.78
C VAL A 15 1.09 4.13 -2.27
N CYS A 16 0.59 5.19 -1.65
CA CYS A 16 0.39 5.23 -0.21
C CYS A 16 -1.03 5.69 0.14
N CYS A 17 -1.49 5.26 1.31
CA CYS A 17 -2.75 5.71 1.89
C CYS A 17 -2.56 6.09 3.36
N ILE A 18 -3.35 7.05 3.83
CA ILE A 18 -3.39 7.47 5.22
C ILE A 18 -4.83 7.45 5.72
N ILE A 19 -5.04 6.96 6.94
CA ILE A 19 -6.32 7.01 7.64
C ILE A 19 -6.26 8.16 8.64
N VAL A 20 -7.22 9.08 8.55
CA VAL A 20 -7.27 10.31 9.34
C VAL A 20 -8.63 10.42 10.02
N LYS A 21 -8.63 10.67 11.32
CA LYS A 21 -9.85 10.93 12.08
C LYS A 21 -10.30 12.38 11.89
N GLU A 22 -11.59 12.69 12.11
CA GLU A 22 -12.18 14.02 11.87
C GLU A 22 -11.40 15.19 12.51
N ASP A 23 -10.68 14.95 13.60
CA ASP A 23 -9.81 15.91 14.31
C ASP A 23 -8.39 16.03 13.71
N VAL A 24 -8.21 15.59 12.45
CA VAL A 24 -6.96 15.67 11.67
C VAL A 24 -5.82 14.81 12.24
N GLN A 25 -6.11 13.89 13.17
CA GLN A 25 -5.12 12.94 13.66
C GLN A 25 -4.90 11.80 12.66
N VAL A 26 -3.64 11.56 12.28
CA VAL A 26 -3.26 10.37 11.51
C VAL A 26 -3.37 9.14 12.41
N VAL A 27 -4.25 8.22 12.05
CA VAL A 27 -4.50 6.95 12.76
C VAL A 27 -3.56 5.86 12.25
N ALA A 28 -3.41 5.77 10.93
CA ALA A 28 -2.59 4.77 10.28
C ALA A 28 -2.07 5.25 8.93
N ILE A 29 -0.99 4.63 8.50
CA ILE A 29 -0.34 4.86 7.22
C ILE A 29 -0.09 3.49 6.58
N GLY A 30 -0.41 3.36 5.30
CA GLY A 30 -0.08 2.19 4.49
C GLY A 30 0.59 2.61 3.19
N TYR A 31 1.49 1.77 2.69
CA TYR A 31 2.04 1.86 1.35
C TYR A 31 1.99 0.48 0.71
N ASN A 32 1.94 0.42 -0.61
CA ASN A 32 1.83 -0.86 -1.29
C ASN A 32 3.18 -1.58 -1.34
N GLY A 33 3.14 -2.90 -1.23
CA GLY A 33 4.35 -3.71 -1.26
C GLY A 33 4.14 -5.16 -0.86
N THR A 34 5.17 -5.98 -1.03
CA THR A 34 5.15 -7.39 -0.62
C THR A 34 5.04 -7.54 0.90
N ARG A 35 4.63 -8.72 1.37
CA ARG A 35 4.57 -9.00 2.80
C ARG A 35 5.96 -8.91 3.40
N LYS A 36 5.99 -8.65 4.71
CA LYS A 36 7.23 -8.73 5.48
C LYS A 36 7.82 -10.13 5.31
N ASP A 37 9.13 -10.19 5.10
CA ASP A 37 9.92 -11.42 4.91
C ASP A 37 9.79 -12.10 3.54
N ASP A 38 8.97 -11.56 2.62
CA ASP A 38 8.97 -11.98 1.20
C ASP A 38 9.96 -11.11 0.39
N ASN A 39 10.62 -11.73 -0.61
CA ASN A 39 11.37 -10.98 -1.63
C ASN A 39 10.44 -9.95 -2.29
N ASN A 40 10.88 -8.71 -2.39
CA ASN A 40 10.03 -7.65 -2.94
C ASN A 40 10.11 -7.54 -4.47
N CYS A 41 9.22 -6.74 -5.06
CA CYS A 41 9.21 -6.60 -6.52
C CYS A 41 10.47 -5.94 -7.07
N ILE A 42 11.07 -5.00 -6.33
CA ILE A 42 12.34 -4.36 -6.71
C ILE A 42 13.50 -5.36 -6.68
N GLU A 43 13.44 -6.35 -5.78
CA GLU A 43 14.38 -7.49 -5.70
C GLU A 43 14.11 -8.57 -6.76
N GLY A 44 13.14 -8.38 -7.66
CA GLY A 44 12.86 -9.28 -8.78
C GLY A 44 11.71 -10.26 -8.56
N ASN A 45 10.97 -10.18 -7.44
CA ASN A 45 9.85 -11.09 -7.15
C ASN A 45 8.54 -10.71 -7.87
N CYS A 46 8.61 -10.02 -9.01
CA CYS A 46 7.46 -9.61 -9.79
C CYS A 46 7.52 -10.21 -11.19
N GLU A 47 6.98 -11.43 -11.33
CA GLU A 47 6.92 -12.15 -12.62
C GLU A 47 6.09 -11.42 -13.69
N TYR A 48 5.26 -10.46 -13.25
CA TYR A 48 4.27 -9.79 -14.09
C TYR A 48 4.64 -8.36 -14.48
N TYR A 49 5.76 -7.81 -13.99
CA TYR A 49 6.11 -6.41 -14.24
C TYR A 49 6.21 -6.05 -15.74
N ASN A 50 6.80 -6.94 -16.54
CA ASN A 50 6.97 -6.75 -17.99
C ASN A 50 5.98 -7.56 -18.84
N THR A 51 5.00 -8.19 -18.20
CA THR A 51 4.05 -9.07 -18.87
C THR A 51 2.69 -8.40 -18.86
N PRO A 52 1.97 -8.29 -20.00
CA PRO A 52 0.58 -7.82 -19.98
C PRO A 52 -0.23 -8.73 -19.08
N HIS A 53 -0.69 -8.19 -17.95
CA HIS A 53 -1.53 -8.90 -17.00
C HIS A 53 -2.70 -7.99 -16.62
N GLU A 54 -3.83 -8.61 -16.31
CA GLU A 54 -4.92 -7.87 -15.68
C GLU A 54 -4.45 -7.39 -14.30
N SER A 55 -4.77 -6.15 -13.95
CA SER A 55 -4.47 -5.58 -12.64
C SER A 55 -4.88 -6.54 -11.52
N GLY A 56 -3.93 -6.86 -10.64
CA GLY A 56 -4.16 -7.74 -9.49
C GLY A 56 -4.04 -9.24 -9.76
N LYS A 57 -3.88 -9.70 -11.01
CA LYS A 57 -3.59 -11.12 -11.29
C LYS A 57 -2.10 -11.40 -11.15
N GLY A 58 -1.75 -12.21 -10.15
CA GLY A 58 -0.39 -12.72 -9.92
C GLY A 58 0.54 -11.80 -9.12
N CYS A 59 0.12 -10.58 -8.79
CA CYS A 59 0.89 -9.72 -7.90
C CYS A 59 0.71 -10.13 -6.44
N SER A 60 1.82 -10.37 -5.73
CA SER A 60 1.83 -10.66 -4.28
C SER A 60 1.87 -9.40 -3.41
N CYS A 61 1.91 -8.20 -4.01
CA CYS A 61 1.86 -6.96 -3.26
C CYS A 61 0.50 -6.78 -2.59
N VAL A 62 0.56 -6.40 -1.31
CA VAL A 62 -0.57 -5.88 -0.56
C VAL A 62 -0.77 -4.42 -0.96
N HIS A 63 -2.03 -4.03 -1.15
CA HIS A 63 -2.39 -2.67 -1.49
C HIS A 63 -2.12 -1.70 -0.31
N ALA A 64 -1.93 -0.43 -0.62
CA ALA A 64 -1.65 0.57 0.41
C ALA A 64 -2.85 0.75 1.36
N GLU A 65 -4.05 0.68 0.79
CA GLU A 65 -5.35 0.69 1.46
C GLU A 65 -5.44 -0.44 2.49
N GLU A 66 -5.13 -1.66 2.05
CA GLU A 66 -5.20 -2.87 2.89
C GLU A 66 -4.19 -2.78 4.05
N ASN A 67 -2.97 -2.33 3.77
CA ASN A 67 -1.96 -2.12 4.80
C ASN A 67 -2.40 -1.05 5.82
N ALA A 68 -2.97 0.06 5.36
CA ALA A 68 -3.46 1.13 6.25
C ALA A 68 -4.61 0.62 7.15
N LEU A 69 -5.58 -0.08 6.57
CA LEU A 69 -6.72 -0.66 7.30
C LEU A 69 -6.27 -1.70 8.32
N LYS A 70 -5.33 -2.57 7.94
CA LYS A 70 -4.75 -3.58 8.84
C LYS A 70 -4.08 -2.94 10.06
N ILE A 71 -3.35 -1.84 9.88
CA ILE A 71 -2.68 -1.12 10.97
C ILE A 71 -3.68 -0.39 11.86
N ALA A 72 -4.73 0.21 11.27
CA ALA A 72 -5.74 0.93 12.03
C ALA A 72 -6.67 0.01 12.85
N GLU A 73 -6.84 -1.24 12.42
CA GLU A 73 -7.76 -2.21 13.03
C GLU A 73 -9.16 -1.59 13.23
N ARG A 74 -9.68 -1.57 14.46
CA ARG A 74 -10.99 -0.96 14.78
C ARG A 74 -10.96 0.57 14.87
N LYS A 75 -9.78 1.20 14.95
CA LYS A 75 -9.65 2.65 15.07
C LYS A 75 -10.05 3.40 13.80
N GLN A 76 -10.18 2.71 12.67
CA GLN A 76 -10.60 3.28 11.38
C GLN A 76 -12.10 3.61 11.30
N ILE A 77 -12.93 3.12 12.23
CA ILE A 77 -14.38 3.37 12.20
C ILE A 77 -14.63 4.88 12.33
N GLY A 78 -15.32 5.46 11.33
CA GLY A 78 -15.59 6.90 11.27
C GLY A 78 -14.40 7.76 10.83
N CYS A 79 -13.34 7.16 10.27
CA CYS A 79 -12.20 7.88 9.72
C CYS A 79 -12.28 8.03 8.20
N ASN A 80 -11.51 8.97 7.65
CA ASN A 80 -11.33 9.17 6.22
C ASN A 80 -10.04 8.50 5.74
N LEU A 81 -10.09 7.86 4.58
CA LEU A 81 -8.92 7.27 3.90
C LEU A 81 -8.53 8.14 2.70
N TYR A 82 -7.27 8.59 2.65
CA TYR A 82 -6.72 9.35 1.54
C TYR A 82 -5.61 8.55 0.88
N CYS A 83 -5.66 8.40 -0.45
CA CYS A 83 -4.68 7.62 -1.22
C CYS A 83 -4.07 8.45 -2.36
N THR A 84 -2.82 8.16 -2.69
CA THR A 84 -2.15 8.69 -3.88
C THR A 84 -2.49 7.87 -5.13
N THR A 85 -2.56 8.51 -6.29
CA THR A 85 -2.78 7.85 -7.60
C THR A 85 -1.46 7.68 -8.35
#